data_AF-A0A6J6DV47-F1
#
_entry.id   AF-A0A6J6DV47-F1
#
_cell.length_a   1.000
_cell.length_b   1.000
_cell.length_c   1.000
_cell.angle_alpha   90.00
_cell.angle_beta   90.00
_cell.angle_gamma   90.00
#
_symmetry.space_group_name_H-M   'P 1'
#
loop_
_entity.id
_entity.type
_entity.pdbx_description
1 polymer ?
#
loop_
_entity_poly.entity_id
_entity_poly.type
_entity_poly.pdbx_seq_one_letter_code
_entity_poly.pdbx_strand_id
1 'polypeptide(L)'
;MIPIDRAGGSKSEGALLAAEAVLQRGELFGIYPEGTRSRDGMLYKGHTGAARLALKVGCPIFPVGIIGTRDIQPPDTFMPKFGRECTIKVGRPIDVSRYMDRKDDHMVLREITDELMYEIRELTGQEYRNTYATKKAESIPSETALVESSK
;
A
#
# COMPACT_ATOMS: atom_id res chain seq x y z
N MET A 1 3.01 -6.37 16.60
CA MET A 1 2.07 -6.29 15.47
C MET A 1 0.66 -6.18 16.06
N ILE A 2 -0.08 -5.12 15.77
CA ILE A 2 -1.46 -4.97 16.25
C ILE A 2 -2.38 -5.79 15.30
N PRO A 3 -3.08 -6.82 15.78
CA PRO A 3 -3.98 -7.60 14.94
C PRO A 3 -5.16 -6.73 14.50
N ILE A 4 -5.34 -6.61 13.19
CA ILE A 4 -6.38 -5.79 12.58
C ILE A 4 -7.33 -6.68 11.80
N ASP A 5 -8.62 -6.63 12.13
CA ASP A 5 -9.69 -7.25 11.37
C ASP A 5 -9.99 -6.41 10.12
N ARG A 6 -9.73 -7.00 8.94
CA ARG A 6 -9.83 -6.33 7.63
C ARG A 6 -11.16 -6.58 6.93
N ALA A 7 -12.19 -7.05 7.65
CA ALA A 7 -13.51 -7.34 7.09
C ALA A 7 -14.28 -6.10 6.60
N GLY A 8 -13.76 -4.88 6.81
CA GLY A 8 -14.38 -3.62 6.38
C GLY A 8 -15.40 -3.07 7.38
N GLY A 9 -15.87 -1.85 7.15
CA GLY A 9 -16.86 -1.17 8.00
C GLY A 9 -16.30 -0.70 9.35
N SER A 10 -17.14 -0.76 10.39
CA SER A 10 -16.81 -0.34 11.78
C SER A 10 -15.58 -1.04 12.37
N LYS A 11 -15.19 -2.20 11.83
CA LYS A 11 -14.00 -2.94 12.27
C LYS A 11 -12.68 -2.34 11.80
N SER A 12 -12.69 -1.63 10.66
CA SER A 12 -11.53 -0.85 10.19
C SER A 12 -11.27 0.38 11.06
N GLU A 13 -12.26 0.83 11.83
CA GLU A 13 -12.14 1.97 12.73
C GLU A 13 -11.31 1.62 13.97
N GLY A 14 -11.55 0.45 14.57
CA GLY A 14 -10.76 -0.04 15.71
C GLY A 14 -9.26 -0.14 15.41
N ALA A 15 -8.91 -0.48 14.16
CA ALA A 15 -7.53 -0.50 13.69
C ALA A 15 -6.88 0.88 13.68
N LEU A 16 -7.62 1.90 13.24
CA LEU A 16 -7.14 3.27 13.17
C LEU A 16 -7.06 3.91 14.56
N LEU A 17 -7.97 3.57 15.47
CA LEU A 17 -7.89 3.99 16.87
C LEU A 17 -6.65 3.41 17.56
N ALA A 18 -6.35 2.13 17.32
CA ALA A 18 -5.13 1.52 17.86
C ALA A 18 -3.86 2.15 17.28
N ALA A 19 -3.87 2.47 15.98
CA ALA A 19 -2.78 3.16 15.31
C ALA A 19 -2.58 4.58 15.84
N GLU A 20 -3.67 5.32 16.07
CA GLU A 20 -3.65 6.66 16.67
C GLU A 20 -3.01 6.64 18.06
N ALA A 21 -3.39 5.68 18.90
CA ALA A 21 -2.82 5.53 20.24
C ALA A 21 -1.30 5.27 20.20
N VAL A 22 -0.79 4.55 19.20
CA VAL A 22 0.66 4.34 19.00
C VAL A 22 1.34 5.65 18.62
N LEU A 23 0.80 6.35 17.61
CA LEU A 23 1.40 7.59 17.13
C LEU A 23 1.38 8.72 18.18
N GLN A 24 0.32 8.79 18.99
CA GLN A 24 0.24 9.75 20.11
C GLN A 24 1.31 9.52 21.19
N ARG A 25 1.88 8.31 21.29
CA ARG A 25 3.04 8.03 22.17
C ARG A 25 4.38 8.41 21.54
N GLY A 26 4.39 8.95 20.33
CA GLY A 26 5.61 9.26 19.58
C GLY A 26 6.29 8.03 18.98
N GLU A 27 5.59 6.90 18.88
CA GLU A 27 6.09 5.66 18.28
C GLU A 27 5.81 5.63 16.76
N LEU A 28 6.45 4.69 16.05
CA LEU A 28 6.27 4.48 14.63
C LEU A 28 5.13 3.49 14.35
N PHE A 29 4.32 3.77 13.32
CA PHE A 29 3.27 2.88 12.84
C PHE A 29 3.40 2.64 11.34
N GLY A 30 3.49 1.38 10.93
CA GLY A 30 3.56 0.96 9.52
C GLY A 30 2.21 0.53 8.99
N ILE A 31 1.83 1.01 7.80
CA ILE A 31 0.60 0.64 7.10
C ILE A 31 0.86 0.37 5.62
N TYR A 32 0.20 -0.65 5.08
CA TYR A 32 0.16 -0.90 3.63
C TYR A 32 -1.07 -0.20 3.04
N PRO A 33 -0.92 0.91 2.29
CA PRO A 33 -2.05 1.71 1.83
C PRO A 33 -2.98 0.93 0.87
N GLU A 34 -2.46 -0.06 0.14
CA GLU A 34 -3.23 -0.96 -0.74
C GLU A 34 -4.13 -1.95 0.01
N GLY A 35 -3.89 -2.18 1.32
CA GLY A 35 -4.69 -3.07 2.17
C GLY A 35 -4.47 -4.58 1.98
N THR A 36 -3.85 -5.01 0.88
CA THR A 36 -3.49 -6.41 0.62
C THR A 36 -2.18 -6.52 -0.16
N ARG A 37 -1.53 -7.69 -0.09
CA ARG A 37 -0.33 -7.98 -0.87
C ARG A 37 -0.68 -8.10 -2.35
N SER A 38 0.04 -7.38 -3.20
CA SER A 38 -0.04 -7.53 -4.65
C SER A 38 0.36 -8.94 -5.09
N ARG A 39 -0.49 -9.57 -5.92
CA ARG A 39 -0.26 -10.93 -6.43
C ARG A 39 0.43 -10.93 -7.78
N ASP A 40 0.29 -9.86 -8.55
CA ASP A 40 0.84 -9.64 -9.89
C ASP A 40 2.07 -8.71 -9.88
N GLY A 41 2.40 -8.11 -8.73
CA GLY A 41 3.56 -7.22 -8.56
C GLY A 41 3.26 -5.77 -8.94
N MET A 42 2.01 -5.47 -9.29
CA MET A 42 1.55 -4.12 -9.60
C MET A 42 1.28 -3.35 -8.30
N LEU A 43 1.37 -2.03 -8.40
CA LEU A 43 1.02 -1.10 -7.32
C LEU A 43 -0.43 -0.65 -7.50
N TYR A 44 -1.31 -0.98 -6.58
CA TYR A 44 -2.74 -0.69 -6.67
C TYR A 44 -3.12 0.63 -6.01
N LYS A 45 -4.37 1.07 -6.24
CA LYS A 45 -4.93 2.26 -5.63
C LYS A 45 -4.92 2.16 -4.10
N GLY A 46 -4.28 3.14 -3.45
CA GLY A 46 -4.23 3.24 -1.99
C GLY A 46 -5.57 3.68 -1.38
N HIS A 47 -5.88 3.17 -0.20
CA HIS A 47 -6.97 3.64 0.66
C HIS A 47 -6.55 4.87 1.48
N THR A 48 -7.50 5.74 1.81
CA THR A 48 -7.25 7.02 2.50
C THR A 48 -7.01 6.91 4.01
N GLY A 49 -6.90 5.69 4.55
CA GLY A 49 -6.73 5.46 5.99
C GLY A 49 -5.44 6.08 6.56
N ALA A 50 -4.35 6.00 5.81
CA ALA A 50 -3.06 6.57 6.21
C ALA A 50 -3.13 8.12 6.29
N ALA A 51 -3.70 8.76 5.26
CA ALA A 51 -3.90 10.22 5.24
C ALA A 51 -4.80 10.69 6.38
N ARG A 52 -5.90 9.97 6.64
CA ARG A 52 -6.83 10.29 7.75
C ARG A 52 -6.13 10.20 9.10
N LEU A 53 -5.31 9.17 9.31
CA LEU A 53 -4.56 8.99 10.55
C LEU A 53 -3.51 10.10 10.74
N ALA A 54 -2.78 10.42 9.67
CA ALA A 54 -1.76 11.46 9.69
C ALA A 54 -2.34 12.84 10.02
N LEU A 55 -3.46 13.24 9.39
CA LEU A 55 -4.14 14.49 9.68
C LEU A 55 -4.76 14.52 11.09
N LYS A 56 -5.27 13.38 11.56
CA LYS A 56 -5.87 13.30 12.90
C LYS A 56 -4.83 13.50 14.00
N VAL A 57 -3.63 12.92 13.82
CA VAL A 57 -2.53 13.00 14.79
C VAL A 57 -1.65 14.24 14.58
N GLY A 58 -1.61 14.78 13.35
CA GLY A 58 -0.70 15.85 12.95
C GLY A 58 0.73 15.38 12.73
N CYS A 59 0.92 14.14 12.23
CA CYS A 59 2.24 13.55 11.99
C CYS A 59 2.54 13.41 10.49
N PRO A 60 3.82 13.49 10.07
CA PRO A 60 4.20 13.28 8.67
C PRO A 60 4.04 11.80 8.26
N ILE A 61 3.89 11.57 6.96
CA ILE A 61 3.89 10.22 6.37
C ILE A 61 5.23 10.00 5.66
N PHE A 62 5.90 8.88 5.91
CA PHE A 62 7.11 8.47 5.18
C PHE A 62 6.76 7.41 4.14
N PRO A 63 6.88 7.68 2.83
CA PRO A 63 6.71 6.67 1.79
C PRO A 63 7.79 5.60 1.92
N VAL A 64 7.41 4.32 1.85
CA VAL A 64 8.35 3.19 1.92
C VAL A 64 8.12 2.27 0.73
N GLY A 65 9.13 2.15 -0.13
CA GLY A 65 9.17 1.21 -1.23
C GLY A 65 9.89 -0.08 -0.85
N ILE A 66 9.30 -1.23 -1.15
CA ILE A 66 9.88 -2.55 -0.87
C ILE A 66 9.99 -3.33 -2.18
N ILE A 67 11.21 -3.72 -2.55
CA ILE A 67 11.53 -4.37 -3.83
C ILE A 67 12.16 -5.75 -3.55
N GLY A 68 11.80 -6.77 -4.34
CA GLY A 68 12.41 -8.12 -4.29
C GLY A 68 11.77 -9.10 -3.30
N THR A 69 10.85 -8.65 -2.43
CA THR A 69 10.16 -9.53 -1.47
C THR A 69 9.30 -10.61 -2.11
N ARG A 70 8.80 -10.36 -3.32
CA ARG A 70 8.07 -11.34 -4.13
C ARG A 70 8.95 -12.49 -4.59
N ASP A 71 10.21 -12.22 -4.94
CA ASP A 71 11.15 -13.25 -5.38
C ASP A 71 11.66 -14.07 -4.20
N ILE A 72 11.75 -13.45 -3.02
CA ILE A 72 12.00 -14.12 -1.75
C ILE A 72 10.84 -15.06 -1.43
N GLN A 73 9.59 -14.58 -1.42
CA GLN A 73 8.44 -15.42 -1.12
C GLN A 73 7.26 -15.12 -2.06
N PRO A 74 7.17 -15.85 -3.18
CA PRO A 74 6.06 -15.69 -4.11
C PRO A 74 4.70 -15.90 -3.44
N PRO A 75 3.63 -15.27 -3.96
CA PRO A 75 2.28 -15.51 -3.49
C PRO A 75 1.97 -17.01 -3.42
N ASP A 76 1.24 -17.40 -2.38
CA ASP A 76 0.77 -18.77 -2.16
C ASP A 76 1.89 -19.83 -2.00
N THR A 77 3.12 -19.41 -1.69
CA THR A 77 4.24 -20.29 -1.29
C THR A 77 4.54 -20.20 0.20
N PHE A 78 4.84 -21.35 0.81
CA PHE A 78 5.12 -21.45 2.25
C PHE A 78 6.58 -21.14 2.62
N MET A 79 7.53 -21.49 1.76
CA MET A 79 8.96 -21.39 2.07
C MET A 79 9.62 -20.25 1.27
N PRO A 80 10.36 -19.34 1.93
CA PRO A 80 11.14 -18.33 1.24
C PRO A 80 12.33 -18.96 0.49
N LYS A 81 12.69 -18.37 -0.64
CA LYS A 81 13.87 -18.69 -1.43
C LYS A 81 15.07 -17.93 -0.86
N PHE A 82 16.13 -18.66 -0.52
CA PHE A 82 17.39 -18.08 -0.06
C PHE A 82 18.20 -17.51 -1.24
N GLY A 83 19.13 -16.59 -0.93
CA GLY A 83 20.00 -15.95 -1.93
C GLY A 83 19.29 -14.94 -2.83
N ARG A 84 18.14 -14.41 -2.40
CA ARG A 84 17.40 -13.33 -3.06
C ARG A 84 17.56 -12.03 -2.29
N GLU A 85 17.59 -10.92 -2.99
CA GLU A 85 17.79 -9.59 -2.40
C GLU A 85 16.47 -8.90 -2.10
N CYS A 86 16.44 -8.14 -1.02
CA CYS A 86 15.35 -7.23 -0.67
C CYS A 86 15.93 -5.82 -0.53
N THR A 87 15.37 -4.86 -1.25
CA THR A 87 15.73 -3.45 -1.10
C THR A 87 14.57 -2.70 -0.48
N ILE A 88 14.86 -1.96 0.60
CA ILE A 88 13.91 -1.02 1.22
C ILE A 88 14.41 0.39 0.93
N LYS A 89 13.54 1.23 0.36
CA LYS A 89 13.81 2.64 0.15
C LYS A 89 12.80 3.47 0.91
N VAL A 90 13.27 4.51 1.60
CA VAL A 90 12.43 5.44 2.35
C VAL A 90 12.46 6.78 1.63
N GLY A 91 11.28 7.30 1.29
CA GLY A 91 11.10 8.57 0.61
C GLY A 91 11.15 9.77 1.55
N ARG A 92 10.98 10.96 0.97
CA ARG A 92 10.87 12.20 1.75
C ARG A 92 9.54 12.23 2.52
N PRO A 93 9.51 12.85 3.71
CA PRO A 93 8.28 12.98 4.48
C PRO A 93 7.26 13.84 3.74
N ILE A 94 6.02 13.35 3.68
CA ILE A 94 4.85 14.11 3.26
C ILE A 94 4.33 14.84 4.50
N ASP A 95 4.49 16.16 4.52
CA ASP A 95 3.98 17.02 5.58
C ASP A 95 2.50 17.33 5.34
N VAL A 96 1.69 17.03 6.35
CA VAL A 96 0.23 17.23 6.32
C VAL A 96 -0.20 18.52 7.03
N SER A 97 0.74 19.29 7.59
CA SER A 97 0.48 20.51 8.37
C SER A 97 -0.41 21.53 7.62
N ARG A 98 -0.19 21.70 6.32
CA ARG A 98 -0.98 22.62 5.46
C ARG A 98 -2.45 22.24 5.27
N TYR A 99 -2.83 21.03 5.67
CA TYR A 99 -4.16 20.45 5.46
C TYR A 99 -4.93 20.24 6.76
N MET A 100 -4.40 20.65 7.91
CA MET A 100 -4.97 20.38 9.23
C MET A 100 -6.40 20.95 9.40
N ASP A 101 -6.68 22.10 8.80
CA ASP A 101 -8.02 22.72 8.83
C ASP A 101 -9.06 22.00 7.95
N ARG A 102 -8.61 21.05 7.12
CA ARG A 102 -9.41 20.30 6.15
C ARG A 102 -9.33 18.78 6.39
N LYS A 103 -9.14 18.36 7.64
CA LYS A 103 -8.92 16.96 8.02
C LYS A 103 -10.02 15.98 7.57
N ASP A 104 -11.26 16.45 7.45
CA ASP A 104 -12.42 15.64 7.07
C ASP A 104 -12.78 15.78 5.57
N ASP A 105 -12.01 16.56 4.81
CA ASP A 105 -12.22 16.75 3.38
C ASP A 105 -11.74 15.53 2.59
N HIS A 106 -12.69 14.82 1.99
CA HIS A 106 -12.42 13.62 1.20
C HIS A 106 -11.46 13.87 0.02
N MET A 107 -11.46 15.08 -0.56
CA MET A 107 -10.55 15.43 -1.65
C MET A 107 -9.12 15.57 -1.14
N VAL A 108 -8.92 16.21 0.02
CA VAL A 108 -7.60 16.35 0.67
C VAL A 108 -7.05 14.98 1.05
N LEU A 109 -7.88 14.12 1.64
CA LEU A 109 -7.49 12.75 1.99
C LEU A 109 -7.05 11.96 0.75
N ARG A 110 -7.75 12.13 -0.38
CA ARG A 110 -7.40 11.48 -1.65
C ARG A 110 -6.10 12.04 -2.21
N GLU A 111 -5.92 13.36 -2.21
CA GLU A 111 -4.71 14.06 -2.68
C GLU A 111 -3.44 13.58 -1.95
N ILE A 112 -3.46 13.57 -0.61
CA ILE A 112 -2.34 13.07 0.21
C ILE A 112 -2.07 11.59 -0.09
N THR A 113 -3.12 10.80 -0.28
CA THR A 113 -2.97 9.37 -0.60
C THR A 113 -2.38 9.18 -2.00
N ASP A 114 -2.79 9.97 -2.99
CA ASP A 114 -2.24 9.92 -4.34
C ASP A 114 -0.77 10.35 -4.37
N GLU A 115 -0.39 11.38 -3.61
CA GLU A 115 1.01 11.77 -3.40
C GLU A 115 1.83 10.63 -2.79
N LEU A 116 1.32 10.00 -1.72
CA LEU A 116 1.96 8.83 -1.11
C LEU A 116 2.15 7.69 -2.10
N MET A 117 1.11 7.35 -2.87
CA MET A 117 1.19 6.25 -3.85
C MET A 117 2.15 6.59 -5.00
N TYR A 118 2.19 7.86 -5.43
CA TYR A 118 3.15 8.34 -6.42
C TYR A 118 4.59 8.17 -5.92
N GLU A 119 4.90 8.61 -4.71
CA GLU A 119 6.25 8.45 -4.13
C GLU A 119 6.63 6.97 -3.99
N ILE A 120 5.72 6.09 -3.55
CA ILE A 120 5.97 4.64 -3.50
C ILE A 120 6.27 4.09 -4.90
N ARG A 121 5.54 4.54 -5.92
CA ARG A 121 5.79 4.17 -7.31
C ARG A 121 7.19 4.56 -7.76
N GLU A 122 7.62 5.79 -7.49
CA GLU A 122 8.96 6.26 -7.85
C GLU A 122 10.07 5.49 -7.11
N LEU A 123 9.84 5.15 -5.84
CA LEU A 123 10.81 4.36 -5.07
C LEU A 123 10.95 2.93 -5.61
N THR A 124 9.84 2.30 -5.99
CA THR A 124 9.78 0.88 -6.34
C THR A 124 9.93 0.57 -7.83
N GLY A 125 9.55 1.51 -8.70
CA GLY A 125 9.43 1.28 -10.14
C GLY A 125 8.25 0.38 -10.54
N GLN A 126 7.33 0.08 -9.62
CA GLN A 126 6.15 -0.74 -9.92
C GLN A 126 5.18 0.00 -10.85
N GLU A 127 4.53 -0.73 -11.76
CA GLU A 127 3.46 -0.17 -12.58
C GLU A 127 2.22 0.11 -11.72
N TYR A 128 1.69 1.33 -11.82
CA TYR A 128 0.53 1.77 -11.03
C TYR A 128 -0.79 1.43 -11.73
N ARG A 129 -1.73 0.86 -10.98
CA ARG A 129 -3.10 0.59 -11.41
C ARG A 129 -4.09 1.38 -10.57
N ASN A 130 -4.88 2.24 -11.21
CA ASN A 130 -5.94 3.03 -10.57
C ASN A 130 -7.21 2.21 -10.28
N THR A 131 -7.04 1.03 -9.68
CA THR A 131 -8.10 0.17 -9.17
C THR A 131 -7.70 -0.37 -7.80
N TYR A 132 -8.66 -0.73 -6.97
CA TYR A 132 -8.36 -1.34 -5.67
C TYR A 132 -7.96 -2.81 -5.85
N ALA A 133 -6.97 -3.26 -5.08
CA ALA A 133 -6.55 -4.65 -5.10
C ALA A 133 -7.66 -5.56 -4.56
N THR A 134 -8.04 -6.58 -5.32
CA THR A 134 -8.99 -7.62 -4.91
C THR A 134 -8.23 -8.88 -4.49
N LYS A 135 -8.81 -9.70 -3.60
CA LYS A 135 -8.20 -10.99 -3.20
C LYS A 135 -8.08 -11.98 -4.38
N LYS A 136 -8.92 -11.84 -5.40
CA LYS A 136 -8.81 -12.50 -6.70
C LYS A 136 -8.31 -11.46 -7.71
N ALA A 137 -7.01 -11.38 -7.91
CA ALA A 137 -6.50 -10.76 -9.13
C ALA A 137 -7.11 -11.54 -10.30
N GLU A 138 -7.97 -10.90 -11.09
CA GLU A 138 -8.44 -11.45 -12.35
C GLU A 138 -7.20 -11.71 -13.20
N SER A 139 -7.01 -12.98 -13.59
CA SER A 139 -5.96 -13.38 -14.50
C SER A 139 -6.12 -12.57 -15.80
N ILE A 140 -5.10 -11.81 -16.17
CA ILE A 140 -5.02 -11.22 -17.50
C ILE A 140 -5.12 -12.38 -18.50
N PRO A 141 -6.06 -12.38 -19.47
CA PRO A 141 -6.13 -13.43 -20.47
C PRO A 141 -4.83 -13.40 -21.26
N SER A 142 -4.04 -14.47 -21.17
CA SER A 142 -2.92 -14.70 -22.06
C SER A 142 -3.50 -14.85 -23.47
N GLU A 143 -3.12 -13.97 -24.39
CA GLU A 143 -3.45 -14.11 -25.80
C GLU A 143 -2.79 -15.40 -26.29
N THR A 144 -3.60 -16.40 -26.62
CA THR A 144 -3.13 -17.67 -27.19
C THR A 144 -2.58 -17.36 -28.57
N ALA A 145 -1.25 -17.31 -28.69
CA ALA A 145 -0.59 -17.30 -29.99
C ALA A 145 -0.98 -18.58 -30.75
N LEU A 146 -1.81 -18.41 -31.78
CA LEU A 146 -2.12 -19.47 -32.74
C LEU A 146 -0.83 -19.78 -33.51
N VAL A 147 -0.23 -20.93 -33.23
CA VAL A 147 0.81 -21.49 -34.08
C VAL A 147 0.12 -22.00 -35.34
N GLU A 148 0.25 -21.26 -36.44
CA GLU A 148 -0.14 -21.72 -37.77
C GLU A 148 0.58 -23.04 -38.07
N SER A 149 -0.21 -24.10 -38.20
CA SER A 149 0.29 -25.40 -38.65
C SER A 149 0.39 -25.39 -40.17
N SER A 150 1.60 -25.21 -40.69
CA SER A 150 1.88 -25.47 -42.11
C SER A 150 1.80 -26.97 -42.40
N LYS A 151 0.99 -27.32 -43.40
CA LYS A 151 1.13 -28.53 -44.21
C LYS A 151 1.29 -28.10 -45.67
#